data_AF-A0A377ZW49-F1
#
_entry.id   AF-A0A377ZW49-F1
#
_cell.length_a   1.000
_cell.length_b   1.000
_cell.length_c   1.000
_cell.angle_alpha   90.00
_cell.angle_beta   90.00
_cell.angle_gamma   90.00
#
_symmetry.space_group_name_H-M   'P 1'
#
loop_
_entity.id
_entity.type
_entity.pdbx_description
1 polymer ?
#
loop_
_entity_poly.entity_id
_entity_poly.type
_entity_poly.pdbx_seq_one_letter_code
_entity_poly.pdbx_strand_id
1 'polypeptide(L)'
;MSEINPCMTCGACCAYFRVSFYWAEADDAGGLVPAALTEPLTPFLRCMSGTNQRQSRCAALSGDIGDAVHCTVYENRPSPCREFAMSGENGEENDACNRARARYGLPPLRPLYKDIPALTGAESATTERFAVQSPAS
;
A
#
# COMPACT_ATOMS: atom_id res chain seq x y z
N MET A 1 16.45 7.02 -12.67
CA MET A 1 15.24 7.67 -12.16
C MET A 1 14.46 6.61 -11.41
N SER A 2 14.39 6.73 -10.08
CA SER A 2 13.57 5.84 -9.26
C SER A 2 12.12 5.99 -9.69
N GLU A 3 11.47 4.89 -10.11
CA GLU A 3 10.03 4.90 -10.36
C GLU A 3 9.31 5.26 -9.06
N ILE A 4 8.44 6.27 -9.12
CA ILE A 4 7.60 6.66 -7.99
C ILE A 4 6.60 5.54 -7.76
N ASN A 5 6.56 4.97 -6.55
CA ASN A 5 5.61 3.92 -6.21
C ASN A 5 4.17 4.43 -6.45
N PRO A 6 3.32 3.74 -7.24
CA PRO A 6 1.96 4.20 -7.56
C PRO A 6 1.04 4.30 -6.34
N CYS A 7 1.41 3.75 -5.18
CA CYS A 7 0.69 4.02 -3.94
C CYS A 7 0.84 5.47 -3.45
N MET A 8 1.87 6.20 -3.89
CA MET A 8 2.10 7.61 -3.54
C MET A 8 1.04 8.55 -4.12
N THR A 9 0.38 8.14 -5.20
CA THR A 9 -0.58 8.95 -5.96
C THR A 9 -2.00 8.39 -5.93
N CYS A 10 -2.24 7.25 -5.25
CA CYS A 10 -3.54 6.58 -5.28
C CYS A 10 -4.54 7.08 -4.22
N GLY A 11 -4.08 7.56 -3.05
CA GLY A 11 -4.95 8.12 -2.00
C GLY A 11 -5.77 7.12 -1.20
N ALA A 12 -5.71 5.83 -1.53
CA ALA A 12 -6.54 4.79 -0.91
C ALA A 12 -6.38 4.72 0.62
N CYS A 13 -5.14 4.73 1.13
CA CYS A 13 -4.89 4.67 2.58
C CYS A 13 -5.46 5.89 3.32
N CYS A 14 -5.33 7.09 2.74
CA CYS A 14 -5.85 8.34 3.30
C CYS A 14 -7.38 8.40 3.36
N ALA A 15 -8.06 7.55 2.58
CA ALA A 15 -9.52 7.45 2.56
C ALA A 15 -10.05 6.15 3.18
N TYR A 16 -9.17 5.26 3.64
CA TYR A 16 -9.56 3.99 4.23
C TYR A 16 -9.34 3.92 5.74
N PHE A 17 -8.21 4.45 6.22
CA PHE A 17 -7.79 4.28 7.62
C PHE A 17 -8.14 5.47 8.49
N ARG A 18 -8.48 5.20 9.76
CA ARG A 18 -8.41 6.20 10.82
C ARG A 18 -6.94 6.40 11.21
N VAL A 19 -6.44 7.62 11.05
CA VAL A 19 -5.06 7.96 11.41
C VAL A 19 -5.05 8.50 12.83
N SER A 20 -4.81 7.63 13.81
CA SER A 20 -4.75 8.00 15.24
C SER A 20 -3.31 7.99 15.74
N PHE A 21 -2.91 9.00 16.51
CA PHE A 21 -1.52 9.21 16.92
C PHE A 21 -1.44 9.97 18.26
N TYR A 22 -0.26 10.02 18.87
CA TYR A 22 -0.08 10.66 20.18
C TYR A 22 -0.31 12.16 20.08
N TRP A 23 -1.04 12.74 21.03
CA TRP A 23 -1.44 14.15 20.95
C TRP A 23 -0.24 15.13 20.83
N ALA A 24 0.93 14.76 21.37
CA ALA A 24 2.12 15.61 21.33
C ALA A 24 2.86 15.61 19.98
N GLU A 25 2.45 14.79 19.00
CA GLU A 25 2.98 14.90 17.64
C GLU A 25 2.43 16.14 16.89
N ALA A 26 1.38 16.78 17.43
CA ALA A 26 0.82 18.00 16.89
C ALA A 26 1.71 19.22 17.18
N ASP A 27 1.66 20.21 16.28
CA ASP A 27 2.45 21.45 16.35
C ASP A 27 2.08 22.36 17.53
N ASP A 28 0.88 22.22 18.07
CA ASP A 28 0.43 22.87 19.31
C ASP A 28 0.96 22.21 20.61
N ALA A 29 1.72 21.13 20.47
CA ALA A 29 2.22 20.31 21.57
C ALA A 29 3.69 19.90 21.42
N GLY A 30 4.42 20.55 20.50
CA GLY A 30 5.86 20.38 20.29
C GLY A 30 6.25 19.44 19.13
N GLY A 31 5.28 18.87 18.43
CA GLY A 31 5.50 18.09 17.21
C GLY A 31 5.42 18.94 15.94
N LEU A 32 5.15 18.28 14.81
CA LEU A 32 5.11 18.92 13.47
C LEU A 32 3.76 18.78 12.77
N VAL A 33 2.87 17.93 13.27
CA VAL A 33 1.58 17.65 12.62
C VAL A 33 0.65 18.85 12.80
N PRO A 34 0.12 19.46 11.73
CA PRO A 34 -0.71 20.66 11.88
C PRO A 34 -1.97 20.40 12.69
N ALA A 35 -2.08 20.96 13.89
CA ALA A 35 -3.19 20.72 14.81
C ALA A 35 -4.55 21.06 14.17
N ALA A 36 -4.58 22.05 13.28
CA ALA A 36 -5.77 22.48 12.53
C ALA A 36 -6.36 21.39 11.61
N LEU A 37 -5.58 20.35 11.27
CA LEU A 37 -6.04 19.21 10.47
C LEU A 37 -6.30 17.97 11.32
N THR A 38 -6.41 18.14 12.64
CA THR A 38 -6.57 17.07 13.62
C THR A 38 -7.80 17.29 14.49
N GLU A 39 -8.32 16.21 15.04
CA GLU A 39 -9.41 16.22 16.02
C GLU A 39 -9.04 15.36 17.23
N PRO A 40 -9.47 15.75 18.45
CA PRO A 40 -9.23 14.97 19.65
C PRO A 40 -9.99 13.65 19.59
N LEU A 41 -9.32 12.55 19.95
CA LEU A 41 -9.91 11.21 19.99
C LEU A 41 -10.08 10.72 21.43
N THR A 42 -9.05 10.87 22.25
CA THR A 42 -9.03 10.60 23.70
C THR A 42 -8.12 11.65 24.38
N PRO A 43 -8.03 11.69 25.72
CA PRO A 43 -7.11 12.62 26.39
C PRO A 43 -5.64 12.50 25.97
N PHE A 44 -5.23 11.36 25.41
CA PHE A 44 -3.84 11.11 25.00
C PHE A 44 -3.66 10.94 23.49
N LEU A 45 -4.76 10.87 22.72
CA LEU A 45 -4.72 10.60 21.29
C LEU A 45 -5.47 11.68 20.51
N ARG A 46 -4.90 12.03 19.37
CA ARG A 46 -5.57 12.76 18.29
C ARG A 46 -5.74 11.84 17.10
N CYS A 47 -6.57 12.26 16.17
CA CYS A 47 -6.58 11.68 14.84
C CYS A 47 -6.66 12.75 13.75
N MET A 48 -6.26 12.41 12.53
CA MET A 48 -6.44 13.32 11.40
C MET A 48 -7.94 13.52 11.15
N SER A 49 -8.37 14.78 11.02
CA SER A 49 -9.78 15.13 10.82
C SER A 49 -10.35 14.44 9.58
N GLY A 50 -11.61 14.02 9.68
CA GLY A 50 -12.31 13.29 8.61
C GLY A 50 -11.97 11.80 8.55
N THR A 51 -11.02 11.33 9.36
CA THR A 51 -10.69 9.88 9.41
C THR A 51 -11.47 9.13 10.50
N ASN A 52 -12.05 9.82 11.49
CA ASN A 52 -12.84 9.22 12.59
C ASN A 52 -14.32 8.97 12.22
N GLN A 53 -14.57 8.46 11.02
CA GLN A 53 -15.92 8.18 10.55
C GLN A 53 -15.93 6.99 9.58
N ARG A 54 -17.10 6.41 9.32
CA ARG A 54 -17.24 5.21 8.46
C ARG A 54 -16.74 5.43 7.03
N GLN A 55 -17.00 6.62 6.48
CA GLN A 55 -16.48 7.07 5.19
C GLN A 55 -15.27 7.97 5.43
N SER A 56 -14.15 7.36 5.82
CA SER A 56 -12.93 8.09 6.12
C SER A 56 -12.44 8.88 4.91
N ARG A 57 -12.04 10.12 5.12
CA ARG A 57 -11.27 10.91 4.13
C ARG A 57 -10.45 11.92 4.89
N CYS A 58 -9.13 11.71 4.94
CA CYS A 58 -8.21 12.60 5.62
C CYS A 58 -8.33 14.03 5.07
N ALA A 59 -8.44 15.01 5.96
CA ALA A 59 -8.51 16.43 5.59
C ALA A 59 -7.27 16.92 4.81
N ALA A 60 -6.12 16.27 4.99
CA ALA A 60 -4.90 16.59 4.24
C ALA A 60 -4.83 15.97 2.83
N LEU A 61 -5.82 15.14 2.44
CA LEU A 61 -5.85 14.53 1.11
C LEU A 61 -6.41 15.51 0.08
N SER A 62 -5.56 15.92 -0.86
CA SER A 62 -5.94 16.72 -2.02
C SER A 62 -6.00 15.84 -3.27
N GLY A 63 -7.01 16.09 -4.12
CA GLY A 63 -7.24 15.37 -5.37
C GLY A 63 -8.23 14.20 -5.26
N ASP A 64 -8.29 13.42 -6.34
CA ASP A 64 -9.25 12.35 -6.56
C ASP A 64 -8.61 10.97 -6.41
N ILE A 65 -9.22 10.14 -5.56
CA ILE A 65 -8.70 8.81 -5.21
C ILE A 65 -8.64 7.94 -6.47
N GLY A 66 -7.47 7.34 -6.71
CA GLY A 66 -7.23 6.48 -7.87
C GLY A 66 -6.75 7.20 -9.13
N ASP A 67 -6.79 8.53 -9.16
CA ASP A 67 -6.32 9.33 -10.28
C ASP A 67 -5.02 10.08 -9.91
N ALA A 68 -5.16 11.30 -9.38
CA ALA A 68 -4.03 12.12 -8.94
C ALA A 68 -4.32 12.71 -7.56
N VAL A 69 -3.65 12.17 -6.54
CA VAL A 69 -3.67 12.75 -5.19
C VAL A 69 -2.30 13.17 -4.70
N HIS A 70 -2.30 14.04 -3.69
CA HIS A 70 -1.14 14.25 -2.82
C HIS A 70 -1.58 14.58 -1.39
N CYS A 71 -0.66 14.39 -0.44
CA CYS A 71 -0.84 14.84 0.94
C CYS A 71 -0.33 16.28 1.08
N THR A 72 -1.17 17.21 1.51
CA THR A 72 -0.79 18.63 1.68
C THR A 72 0.21 18.84 2.82
N VAL A 73 0.40 17.83 3.69
CA VAL A 73 1.33 17.86 4.82
C VAL A 73 2.34 16.72 4.76
N TYR A 74 2.72 16.26 3.56
CA TYR A 74 3.59 15.08 3.33
C TYR A 74 4.82 15.04 4.27
N GLU A 75 5.53 16.16 4.41
CA GLU A 75 6.72 16.28 5.27
C GLU A 75 6.42 16.34 6.78
N ASN A 76 5.19 16.72 7.15
CA ASN A 76 4.73 16.97 8.51
C ASN A 76 3.72 15.91 8.98
N ARG A 77 3.81 14.70 8.43
CA ARG A 77 2.86 13.62 8.76
C ARG A 77 3.08 13.02 10.14
N PRO A 78 1.99 12.51 10.76
CA PRO A 78 2.08 11.78 12.03
C PRO A 78 2.77 10.43 11.82
N SER A 79 3.29 9.86 12.91
CA SER A 79 3.99 8.58 12.97
C SER A 79 3.28 7.45 12.21
N PRO A 80 1.95 7.22 12.33
CA PRO A 80 1.30 6.09 11.65
C PRO A 80 1.34 6.24 10.13
N CYS A 81 1.38 7.46 9.60
CA CYS A 81 1.48 7.68 8.16
C CYS A 81 2.91 7.51 7.64
N ARG A 82 3.94 7.76 8.47
CA ARG A 82 5.35 7.60 8.10
C ARG A 82 5.79 6.14 8.16
N GLU A 83 5.29 5.41 9.16
CA GLU A 83 5.65 4.02 9.44
C GLU A 83 4.87 3.03 8.58
N PHE A 84 3.79 3.46 7.93
CA PHE A 84 2.97 2.59 7.10
C PHE A 84 3.69 2.25 5.79
N ALA A 85 4.20 1.01 5.71
CA ALA A 85 4.86 0.48 4.52
C ALA A 85 3.93 0.49 3.29
N MET A 86 4.45 0.86 2.13
CA MET A 86 3.67 0.87 0.90
C MET A 86 3.69 -0.52 0.26
N SER A 87 2.58 -1.00 -0.31
CA SER A 87 2.66 -2.27 -1.06
C SER A 87 3.57 -2.09 -2.28
N GLY A 88 4.40 -3.09 -2.55
CA GLY A 88 5.46 -3.06 -3.56
C GLY A 88 6.74 -2.34 -3.14
N GLU A 89 6.76 -1.69 -1.97
CA GLU A 89 7.99 -1.13 -1.40
C GLU A 89 8.97 -2.27 -1.11
N ASN A 90 10.21 -2.11 -1.58
CA ASN A 90 11.25 -3.14 -1.48
C ASN A 90 10.86 -4.52 -2.06
N GLY A 91 9.86 -4.56 -2.95
CA GLY A 91 9.35 -5.82 -3.51
C GLY A 91 8.49 -6.63 -2.53
N GLU A 92 8.02 -6.02 -1.44
CA GLU A 92 7.16 -6.66 -0.45
C GLU A 92 5.69 -6.24 -0.61
N GLU A 93 4.76 -7.16 -0.34
CA GLU A 93 3.33 -6.85 -0.33
C GLU A 93 2.90 -6.32 1.02
N ASN A 94 2.05 -5.29 1.01
CA ASN A 94 1.32 -4.87 2.19
C ASN A 94 -0.18 -5.14 1.99
N ASP A 95 -0.68 -6.18 2.64
CA ASP A 95 -2.10 -6.56 2.59
C ASP A 95 -3.03 -5.46 3.09
N ALA A 96 -2.62 -4.67 4.09
CA ALA A 96 -3.42 -3.55 4.56
C ALA A 96 -3.55 -2.46 3.49
N CYS A 97 -2.45 -2.15 2.81
CA CYS A 97 -2.45 -1.23 1.68
C CYS A 97 -3.34 -1.75 0.54
N ASN A 98 -3.21 -3.03 0.18
CA ASN A 98 -4.00 -3.65 -0.88
C ASN A 98 -5.51 -3.73 -0.53
N ARG A 99 -5.87 -3.96 0.73
CA ARG A 99 -7.28 -3.87 1.19
C ARG A 99 -7.83 -2.45 1.02
N ALA A 100 -7.04 -1.43 1.36
CA ALA A 100 -7.45 -0.05 1.15
C ALA A 100 -7.68 0.24 -0.34
N ARG A 101 -6.76 -0.20 -1.20
CA ARG A 101 -6.87 -0.10 -2.66
C ARG A 101 -8.13 -0.78 -3.20
N ALA A 102 -8.40 -2.01 -2.74
CA ALA A 102 -9.57 -2.79 -3.17
C ALA A 102 -10.89 -2.09 -2.86
N ARG A 103 -11.01 -1.36 -1.73
CA ARG A 103 -12.22 -0.57 -1.41
C ARG A 103 -12.54 0.49 -2.46
N TYR A 104 -11.52 0.98 -3.14
CA TYR A 104 -11.63 2.00 -4.19
C TYR A 104 -11.53 1.42 -5.61
N GLY A 105 -11.64 0.10 -5.77
CA GLY A 105 -11.57 -0.56 -7.07
C GLY A 105 -10.18 -0.54 -7.71
N LEU A 106 -9.13 -0.24 -6.93
CA LEU A 106 -7.76 -0.19 -7.44
C LEU A 106 -7.11 -1.58 -7.42
N PRO A 107 -6.33 -1.94 -8.45
CA PRO A 107 -5.64 -3.23 -8.48
C PRO A 107 -4.59 -3.33 -7.37
N PRO A 108 -4.30 -4.53 -6.84
CA PRO A 108 -3.24 -4.70 -5.84
C PRO A 108 -1.87 -4.38 -6.45
N LEU A 109 -0.96 -3.82 -5.65
CA LEU A 109 0.45 -3.73 -6.04
C LEU A 109 1.16 -5.00 -5.60
N ARG A 110 1.42 -5.87 -6.57
CA ARG A 110 2.12 -7.14 -6.36
C ARG A 110 3.58 -7.01 -6.84
N PRO A 111 4.53 -7.70 -6.21
CA PRO A 111 5.90 -7.78 -6.68
C PRO A 111 5.93 -8.44 -8.05
N LEU A 112 6.70 -7.86 -8.98
CA LEU A 112 6.80 -8.34 -10.36
C LEU A 112 7.21 -9.82 -10.46
N TYR A 113 7.92 -10.36 -9.47
CA TYR A 113 8.34 -11.77 -9.46
C TYR A 113 7.17 -12.76 -9.30
N LYS A 114 6.01 -12.33 -8.76
CA LYS A 114 4.82 -13.17 -8.62
C LYS A 114 3.96 -13.23 -9.89
N ASP A 115 4.23 -12.34 -10.86
CA ASP A 115 3.55 -12.29 -12.15
C ASP A 115 4.34 -13.01 -13.25
N ILE A 116 5.49 -13.62 -12.94
CA ILE A 116 6.18 -14.56 -13.84
C ILE A 116 5.44 -15.89 -13.69
N PRO A 117 4.59 -16.31 -14.66
CA PRO A 117 4.14 -17.70 -14.68
C PRO A 117 5.40 -18.54 -14.78
N ALA A 118 5.47 -19.66 -14.07
CA ALA A 118 6.59 -20.60 -14.04
C ALA A 118 7.17 -20.90 -15.45
N LEU A 119 8.02 -20.01 -15.95
CA LEU A 119 8.66 -20.07 -17.27
C LEU A 119 9.91 -20.95 -17.26
N THR A 120 10.19 -21.62 -16.13
CA THR A 120 10.96 -22.85 -16.15
C THR A 120 10.03 -24.00 -16.50
N GLY A 121 9.74 -24.12 -17.81
CA GLY A 121 9.12 -25.30 -18.36
C GLY A 121 9.94 -26.54 -18.00
N ALA A 122 9.32 -27.47 -17.30
CA ALA A 122 9.79 -28.85 -17.17
C ALA A 122 8.76 -29.83 -17.78
N GLU A 123 8.06 -29.42 -18.84
CA GLU A 123 7.26 -30.30 -19.69
C GLU A 123 7.99 -30.76 -20.96
N SER A 124 9.28 -30.45 -21.12
CA SER A 124 10.12 -31.02 -22.18
C SER A 124 10.98 -32.17 -21.68
N ALA A 125 10.34 -33.27 -21.25
CA ALA A 125 10.96 -34.59 -21.21
C ALA A 125 10.11 -35.56 -22.05
N THR A 126 9.89 -35.19 -23.31
CA THR A 126 9.49 -36.14 -24.35
C THR A 126 10.55 -37.25 -24.44
N THR A 127 10.18 -38.42 -23.92
CA THR A 127 10.11 -39.65 -24.72
C THR A 127 11.30 -39.89 -25.67
N GLU A 128 12.39 -40.45 -25.15
CA GLU A 128 13.28 -41.28 -25.95
C GLU A 128 12.62 -42.67 -26.11
N ARG A 129 12.03 -42.90 -27.29
CA ARG A 129 11.63 -44.23 -27.74
C ARG A 129 12.92 -45.03 -28.02
N PHE A 130 13.27 -45.97 -27.15
CA PHE A 130 14.15 -47.07 -27.53
C PHE A 130 13.52 -48.41 -27.16
N ALA A 131 12.58 -48.83 -28.00
CA ALA A 131 12.16 -50.23 -28.11
C ALA A 131 12.43 -50.66 -29.56
N VAL A 132 13.60 -51.27 -29.79
CA VAL A 132 13.81 -52.16 -30.93
C VAL A 132 14.28 -53.47 -30.35
N GLN A 133 13.36 -54.44 -30.36
CA GLN A 133 13.60 -55.83 -30.05
C GLN A 133 14.59 -56.40 -31.07
N SER A 134 15.67 -57.03 -30.61
CA SER A 134 16.48 -57.91 -31.47
C SER A 134 15.77 -59.26 -31.62
N PRO A 135 15.58 -59.79 -32.84
CA PRO A 135 15.05 -61.14 -33.01
C PRO A 135 16.13 -62.18 -32.70
N ALA A 136 15.65 -63.36 -32.30
CA ALA A 136 16.42 -64.55 -32.04
C ALA A 136 17.14 -65.10 -33.29
N SER A 137 18.35 -65.61 -33.10
CA SER A 137 18.94 -66.75 -33.82
C SER A 137 20.08 -67.33 -32.99
#